data_AF-A0A3B9DN34-F1
#
_entry.id   AF-A0A3B9DN34-F1
#
_cell.length_a   1.000
_cell.length_b   1.000
_cell.length_c   1.000
_cell.angle_alpha   90.00
_cell.angle_beta   90.00
_cell.angle_gamma   90.00
#
_symmetry.space_group_name_H-M   'P 1'
#
loop_
_entity.id
_entity.type
_entity.pdbx_description
1 polymer ?
#
loop_
_entity_poly.entity_id
_entity_poly.type
_entity_poly.pdbx_seq_one_letter_code
_entity_poly.pdbx_strand_id
1 'polypeptide(L)' 'GRAHNVALASLPGFTLPGDISSSRRYWTEDIVTPEFVLDRGAVVVPSGPGIGVEVREDVLAEWTVRQADF' A
#
# COMPACT_ATOMS: atom_id res chain seq x y z
N GLY A 1 2.47 -1.80 -4.69
CA GLY A 1 1.38 -2.69 -5.14
C GLY A 1 0.06 -2.39 -4.46
N ARG A 2 -0.05 -2.61 -3.14
CA ARG A 2 -1.29 -2.47 -2.37
C ARG A 2 -2.09 -1.18 -2.63
N ALA A 3 -1.41 -0.03 -2.69
CA ALA A 3 -2.04 1.26 -2.99
C ALA A 3 -2.82 1.28 -4.32
N HIS A 4 -2.27 0.67 -5.38
CA HIS A 4 -2.97 0.54 -6.66
C HIS A 4 -4.23 -0.33 -6.51
N ASN A 5 -4.15 -1.43 -5.77
CA ASN A 5 -5.29 -2.31 -5.53
C ASN A 5 -6.38 -1.60 -4.71
N VAL A 6 -6.01 -0.78 -3.72
CA VAL A 6 -6.96 0.02 -2.94
C VAL A 6 -7.68 1.02 -3.85
N ALA A 7 -6.94 1.73 -4.71
CA ALA A 7 -7.55 2.64 -5.67
C ALA A 7 -8.52 1.92 -6.63
N LEU A 8 -8.10 0.78 -7.19
CA LEU A 8 -8.94 -0.03 -8.08
C LEU A 8 -10.22 -0.54 -7.37
N ALA A 9 -10.08 -1.09 -6.17
CA ALA A 9 -11.20 -1.64 -5.40
C ALA A 9 -12.17 -0.55 -4.90
N SER A 10 -11.78 0.73 -4.96
CA SER A 10 -12.66 1.86 -4.62
C SER A 10 -13.66 2.22 -5.72
N LEU A 11 -13.49 1.67 -6.93
CA LEU A 11 -14.37 1.98 -8.07
C LEU A 11 -15.76 1.34 -7.93
N PRO A 12 -16.81 1.98 -8.50
CA PRO A 12 -18.11 1.35 -8.63
C PRO A 12 -18.01 -0.01 -9.35
N GLY A 13 -18.72 -1.02 -8.82
CA GLY A 13 -18.71 -2.39 -9.34
C GLY A 13 -17.92 -3.39 -8.49
N PHE A 14 -16.96 -2.91 -7.68
CA PHE A 14 -16.30 -3.72 -6.65
C PHE A 14 -17.17 -3.77 -5.39
N THR A 15 -18.19 -4.62 -5.40
CA THR A 15 -19.21 -4.70 -4.33
C THR A 15 -18.96 -5.80 -3.30
N LEU A 16 -18.04 -6.73 -3.59
CA LEU A 16 -17.59 -7.76 -2.66
C LEU A 16 -16.24 -7.36 -2.06
N PRO A 17 -15.99 -7.65 -0.76
CA PRO A 17 -14.68 -7.41 -0.17
C PRO A 17 -13.56 -8.15 -0.93
N GLY A 18 -12.53 -7.41 -1.33
CA GLY A 18 -11.31 -7.99 -1.92
C GLY A 18 -10.30 -8.43 -0.87
N ASP A 19 -9.26 -9.16 -1.29
CA ASP A 19 -8.16 -9.54 -0.41
C ASP A 19 -7.13 -8.41 -0.28
N ILE A 20 -7.57 -7.32 0.38
CA ILE A 20 -6.72 -6.18 0.75
C ILE A 20 -6.69 -6.11 2.27
N SER A 21 -5.52 -6.35 2.83
CA SER A 21 -5.31 -6.38 4.28
C SER A 21 -4.43 -5.22 4.77
N SER A 22 -4.22 -5.14 6.07
CA SER A 22 -3.20 -4.26 6.65
C SER A 22 -1.80 -4.76 6.28
N SER A 23 -0.84 -3.85 6.14
CA SER A 23 0.55 -4.17 5.86
C SER A 23 1.15 -5.09 6.92
N ARG A 24 0.85 -4.84 8.20
CA ARG A 24 1.29 -5.66 9.36
C ARG A 24 0.80 -7.10 9.37
N ARG A 25 -0.15 -7.46 8.50
CA ARG A 25 -0.53 -8.86 8.32
C ARG A 25 0.59 -9.70 7.72
N TYR A 26 1.46 -9.08 6.91
CA TYR A 26 2.50 -9.81 6.17
C TYR A 26 3.92 -9.33 6.49
N TRP A 27 4.09 -8.03 6.78
CA TRP A 27 5.40 -7.43 6.96
C TRP A 27 5.51 -6.79 8.33
N THR A 28 6.69 -6.87 8.95
CA THR A 28 6.98 -6.12 10.17
C THR A 28 7.00 -4.62 9.91
N GLU A 29 7.47 -4.22 8.72
CA GLU A 29 7.57 -2.84 8.27
C GLU A 29 7.25 -2.74 6.76
N ASP A 30 6.52 -1.70 6.37
CA ASP A 30 6.18 -1.41 4.97
C ASP A 30 7.13 -0.36 4.39
N ILE A 31 7.35 -0.43 3.07
CA ILE A 31 8.20 0.50 2.30
C ILE A 31 7.44 1.76 1.87
N VAL A 32 6.22 1.98 2.35
CA VAL A 32 5.40 3.16 2.01
C VAL A 32 4.84 3.85 3.25
N THR A 33 4.55 5.15 3.11
CA THR A 33 3.85 5.95 4.10
C THR A 33 2.69 6.74 3.45
N PRO A 34 1.50 6.83 4.06
CA PRO A 34 1.10 6.14 5.29
C PRO A 34 1.00 4.61 5.11
N GLU A 35 1.25 3.87 6.19
CA GLU A 35 1.06 2.42 6.22
C GLU A 35 -0.44 2.06 6.10
N PHE A 36 -0.76 0.97 5.40
CA PHE A 36 -2.15 0.50 5.31
C PHE A 36 -2.58 -0.21 6.60
N VAL A 37 -3.58 0.39 7.26
CA VAL A 37 -4.20 -0.15 8.47
C VAL A 37 -5.65 -0.52 8.17
N LEU A 38 -6.10 -1.64 8.75
CA LEU A 38 -7.50 -2.06 8.73
C LEU A 38 -8.22 -1.45 9.94
N ASP A 39 -9.29 -0.70 9.70
CA ASP A 39 -10.28 -0.33 10.71
C ASP A 39 -11.60 -1.06 10.42
N ARG A 40 -12.02 -1.93 11.34
CA ARG A 40 -13.31 -2.67 11.26
C ARG A 40 -13.57 -3.32 9.89
N GLY A 41 -12.53 -3.91 9.29
CA GLY A 41 -12.63 -4.60 7.99
C GLY A 41 -12.54 -3.69 6.77
N ALA A 42 -12.32 -2.39 6.94
CA ALA A 42 -12.13 -1.43 5.87
C ALA A 42 -10.71 -0.85 5.86
N VAL A 43 -10.25 -0.44 4.67
CA VAL A 43 -9.01 0.30 4.47
C VAL A 43 -9.37 1.66 3.89
N VAL A 44 -8.72 2.72 4.38
CA VAL A 44 -8.91 4.07 3.84
C VAL A 44 -8.27 4.17 2.46
N VAL A 45 -9.01 4.72 1.49
CA VAL A 45 -8.46 5.04 0.16
C VAL A 45 -7.60 6.29 0.31
N PRO A 46 -6.28 6.24 0.01
CA PRO A 46 -5.43 7.41 0.12
C PRO A 46 -5.86 8.50 -0.87
N SER A 47 -5.87 9.76 -0.42
CA SER A 47 -6.34 10.91 -1.20
C SER A 47 -5.22 11.76 -1.82
N GLY A 48 -3.96 11.39 -1.59
CA GLY A 48 -2.81 12.08 -2.18
C GLY A 48 -2.72 11.89 -3.70
N PRO A 49 -1.86 12.65 -4.38
CA PRO A 49 -1.65 12.51 -5.82
C PRO A 49 -1.18 11.09 -6.21
N GLY A 50 -1.51 10.66 -7.43
CA GLY A 50 -1.15 9.35 -7.93
C GLY A 50 -1.83 8.23 -7.14
N ILE A 51 -1.03 7.32 -6.57
CA ILE A 51 -1.52 6.24 -5.70
C ILE A 51 -1.66 6.64 -4.23
N GLY A 52 -1.39 7.92 -3.92
CA GLY A 52 -1.64 8.53 -2.62
C GLY A 52 -0.78 8.04 -1.45
N VAL A 53 0.35 7.38 -1.75
CA VAL A 53 1.38 7.00 -0.76
C VAL A 53 2.75 7.44 -1.26
N GLU A 54 3.66 7.69 -0.32
CA GLU A 54 5.06 8.00 -0.57
C GLU A 54 5.95 6.80 -0.25
N VAL A 55 7.06 6.66 -0.96
CA VAL A 55 8.06 5.62 -0.68
C VAL A 55 8.88 6.04 0.54
N ARG A 56 9.06 5.10 1.47
CA ARG A 56 10.02 5.24 2.58
C ARG A 56 11.40 4.85 2.08
N GLU A 57 12.13 5.83 1.54
CA GLU A 57 13.45 5.63 0.91
C GLU A 57 14.48 5.02 1.87
N ASP A 58 14.39 5.34 3.17
CA ASP A 58 15.22 4.75 4.24
C ASP A 58 15.03 3.24 4.33
N VAL A 59 13.77 2.79 4.43
CA VAL A 59 13.40 1.38 4.52
C VAL A 59 13.69 0.68 3.20
N LEU A 60 13.33 1.30 2.08
CA LEU A 60 13.58 0.73 0.77
C LEU A 60 15.08 0.47 0.58
N ALA A 61 15.94 1.43 0.92
CA ALA A 61 17.39 1.26 0.83
C ALA A 61 17.90 0.13 1.72
N GLU A 62 17.39 0.00 2.96
CA GLU A 62 17.76 -1.07 3.89
C GLU A 62 17.47 -2.47 3.34
N TRP A 63 16.32 -2.66 2.71
CA TRP A 63 15.89 -3.96 2.18
C TRP A 63 16.27 -4.23 0.73
N THR A 64 16.91 -3.26 0.05
CA THR A 64 17.33 -3.41 -1.34
C THR A 64 18.58 -4.28 -1.46
N VAL A 65 18.47 -5.38 -2.20
CA VAL A 65 19.59 -6.32 -2.44
C VAL A 65 20.32 -6.08 -3.77
N ARG A 66 19.71 -5.32 -4.69
CA ARG A 66 20.27 -4.98 -6.00
C ARG A 66 19.64 -3.70 -6.53
N GLN A 67 20.48 -2.82 -7.06
CA GLN A 67 20.09 -1.65 -7.84
C GLN A 67 20.81 -1.70 -9.19
N ALA A 68 20.19 -1.16 -10.23
CA ALA A 68 20.80 -0.99 -11.55
C ALA A 68 20.37 0.37 -12.11
N ASP A 69 21.34 1.13 -12.60
CA ASP A 69 21.12 2.40 -13.27
C ASP A 69 21.32 2.19 -14.79
N PHE A 70 20.44 2.77 -15.61
CA PHE A 70 20.38 2.59 -17.07
C PHE A 70 20.57 3.92 -17.80
#